data_AF-A0A7X7KD72-F1
#
_entry.id   AF-A0A7X7KD72-F1
#
_cell.length_a   1.000
_cell.length_b   1.000
_cell.length_c   1.000
_cell.angle_alpha   90.00
_cell.angle_beta   90.00
_cell.angle_gamma   90.00
#
_symmetry.space_group_name_H-M   'P 1'
#
loop_
_entity.id
_entity.type
_entity.pdbx_description
1 polymer ?
#
loop_
_entity_poly.entity_id
_entity_poly.type
_entity_poly.pdbx_seq_one_letter_code
_entity_poly.pdbx_strand_id
1 'polypeptide(L)'
;MRNLLVLLAGFVLAATVFCLPALADDVQPTLDRLAKMSFAEQQTWLLQLEQRAERAARIALPPEQAEREQAEISGLLRRELITWTALREAIVKTESLENRARDKLLEQYRALGINNEEMPPDVKQPRKAETPERVETARPREPKPTPAPILKPLPELAAGPMPNTAGDKKRQPPEQFAPERVVEKPAEPSPPRELADRKPPAPRQRGPFGVPMETRVEPPTRIRPQSGAVAPRDMPPGTVKINADELSVRVAGCNMAFRALESELDEDGQWDAQRIEPLLEKLEILSVRRNDLELYRDLLSDGEQSKVAKLETPKSATSQLGKRIFEARRSAASPEFEGTETERRAELGRLEMLSRRLAKAAGENKDAAN
;
A
#
# COMPACT_ATOMS: atom_id res chain seq x y z
N MET A 1 37.88 -6.03 61.78
CA MET A 1 38.40 -6.42 60.45
C MET A 1 37.43 -5.87 59.41
N ARG A 2 37.84 -4.80 58.72
CA ARG A 2 38.02 -4.77 57.25
C ARG A 2 36.68 -4.96 56.51
N ASN A 3 35.98 -3.87 56.16
CA ASN A 3 36.19 -3.05 54.97
C ASN A 3 36.44 -3.86 53.69
N LEU A 4 35.78 -3.40 52.62
CA LEU A 4 36.09 -3.60 51.20
C LEU A 4 35.25 -4.66 50.46
N LEU A 5 33.99 -4.33 50.11
CA LEU A 5 33.50 -4.50 48.72
C LEU A 5 32.14 -3.80 48.47
N VAL A 6 31.94 -2.60 49.04
CA VAL A 6 30.95 -1.63 48.54
C VAL A 6 31.76 -0.63 47.74
N LEU A 7 31.89 -0.85 46.42
CA LEU A 7 32.35 0.09 45.38
C LEU A 7 32.71 -0.72 44.13
N LEU A 8 31.70 -1.21 43.37
CA LEU A 8 31.81 -1.55 41.95
C LEU A 8 30.44 -1.89 41.33
N ALA A 9 29.37 -1.22 41.79
CA ALA A 9 28.04 -1.28 41.17
C ALA A 9 27.64 0.07 40.54
N GLY A 10 28.58 1.00 40.39
CA GLY A 10 28.30 2.41 40.12
C GLY A 10 28.89 3.01 38.84
N PHE A 11 29.62 2.28 37.98
CA PHE A 11 30.38 2.96 36.92
C PHE A 11 30.61 2.26 35.57
N VAL A 12 29.73 1.35 35.13
CA VAL A 12 29.78 0.83 33.73
C VAL A 12 28.43 0.91 32.98
N LEU A 13 27.33 1.29 33.63
CA LEU A 13 26.01 1.44 32.98
C LEU A 13 25.66 2.89 32.60
N ALA A 14 26.66 3.74 32.41
CA ALA A 14 26.49 5.14 31.99
C ALA A 14 27.20 5.49 30.67
N ALA A 15 27.72 4.51 29.92
CA ALA A 15 28.45 4.75 28.67
C ALA A 15 27.81 4.15 27.40
N THR A 16 26.61 3.57 27.48
CA THR A 16 25.84 3.10 26.30
C THR A 16 24.47 3.76 26.15
N VAL A 17 24.26 4.92 26.79
CA VAL A 17 23.04 5.75 26.61
C VAL A 17 23.27 6.90 25.63
N PHE A 18 24.51 7.16 25.21
CA PHE A 18 24.86 8.26 24.31
C PHE A 18 25.17 7.74 22.90
N CYS A 19 24.12 7.49 22.11
CA CYS A 19 24.10 7.61 20.63
C CYS A 19 22.80 7.11 19.96
N LEU A 20 21.63 7.19 20.61
CA LEU A 20 20.33 6.97 19.97
C LEU A 20 19.38 8.20 19.88
N PRO A 21 19.84 9.48 19.83
CA PRO A 21 18.90 10.60 19.82
C PRO A 21 18.17 10.80 18.48
N ALA A 22 18.65 10.25 17.35
CA ALA A 22 18.06 10.58 16.04
C ALA A 22 16.92 9.65 15.58
N LEU A 23 16.75 8.47 16.19
CA LEU A 23 15.67 7.52 15.85
C LEU A 23 14.48 7.63 16.83
N ALA A 24 14.64 8.31 17.96
CA ALA A 24 13.63 8.34 19.02
C ALA A 24 12.43 9.25 18.69
N ASP A 25 12.61 10.26 17.86
CA ASP A 25 11.58 11.26 17.57
C ASP A 25 10.45 10.72 16.67
N ASP A 26 10.69 9.66 15.90
CA ASP A 26 9.71 9.13 14.92
C ASP A 26 8.78 8.04 15.49
N VAL A 27 9.00 7.62 16.74
CA VAL A 27 8.20 6.53 17.35
C VAL A 27 6.86 7.05 17.92
N GLN A 28 6.79 8.33 18.31
CA GLN A 28 5.60 8.89 18.96
C GLN A 28 4.33 8.85 18.08
N PRO A 29 4.38 9.23 16.79
CA PRO A 29 3.21 9.11 15.91
C PRO A 29 2.67 7.69 15.79
N THR A 30 3.56 6.69 15.78
CA THR A 30 3.19 5.27 15.75
C THR A 30 2.47 4.84 17.03
N LEU A 31 2.95 5.27 18.19
CA LEU A 31 2.29 5.01 19.48
C LEU A 31 0.92 5.71 19.57
N ASP A 32 0.83 6.96 19.10
CA ASP A 32 -0.43 7.72 19.08
C ASP A 32 -1.46 7.07 18.14
N ARG A 33 -1.01 6.49 17.01
CA ARG A 33 -1.85 5.71 16.11
C ARG A 33 -2.34 4.43 16.78
N LEU A 34 -1.45 3.69 17.44
CA LEU A 34 -1.78 2.47 18.17
C LEU A 34 -2.79 2.70 19.29
N ALA A 35 -2.66 3.81 20.01
CA ALA A 35 -3.60 4.19 21.07
C ALA A 35 -5.03 4.41 20.56
N LYS A 36 -5.22 4.68 19.26
CA LYS A 36 -6.52 4.87 18.61
C LYS A 36 -7.08 3.60 17.96
N MET A 37 -6.27 2.54 17.84
CA MET A 37 -6.69 1.26 17.25
C MET A 37 -7.58 0.48 18.21
N SER A 38 -8.47 -0.34 17.66
CA SER A 38 -9.19 -1.36 18.43
C SER A 38 -8.23 -2.42 18.97
N PHE A 39 -8.66 -3.17 20.00
CA PHE A 39 -7.82 -4.22 20.59
C PHE A 39 -7.40 -5.29 19.56
N ALA A 40 -8.31 -5.70 18.65
CA ALA A 40 -7.99 -6.68 17.61
C ALA A 40 -6.94 -6.17 16.61
N GLU A 41 -7.02 -4.88 16.25
CA GLU A 41 -6.02 -4.23 15.40
C GLU A 41 -4.67 -4.11 16.11
N GLN A 42 -4.67 -3.76 17.39
CA GLN A 42 -3.44 -3.72 18.21
C GLN A 42 -2.76 -5.08 18.27
N GLN A 43 -3.52 -6.16 18.52
CA GLN A 43 -2.97 -7.53 18.53
C GLN A 43 -2.39 -7.93 17.17
N THR A 44 -3.09 -7.60 16.08
CA THR A 44 -2.61 -7.85 14.71
C THR A 44 -1.32 -7.09 14.43
N TRP A 45 -1.26 -5.82 14.85
CA TRP A 45 -0.09 -4.98 14.69
C TRP A 45 1.11 -5.47 15.50
N LEU A 46 0.90 -5.94 16.73
CA LEU A 46 1.97 -6.53 17.56
C LEU A 46 2.55 -7.79 16.94
N LEU A 47 1.70 -8.65 16.37
CA LEU A 47 2.14 -9.85 15.61
C LEU A 47 2.98 -9.44 14.39
N GLN A 48 2.57 -8.40 13.66
CA GLN A 48 3.32 -7.89 12.52
C GLN A 48 4.68 -7.31 12.95
N LEU A 49 4.75 -6.60 14.08
CA LEU A 49 6.00 -6.10 14.63
C LEU A 49 6.96 -7.25 14.96
N GLU A 50 6.48 -8.32 15.61
CA GLU A 50 7.26 -9.51 15.93
C GLU A 50 7.80 -10.19 14.66
N GLN A 51 6.96 -10.38 13.63
CA GLN A 51 7.37 -10.97 12.35
C GLN A 51 8.40 -10.11 11.58
N ARG A 52 8.26 -8.78 11.62
CA ARG A 52 9.23 -7.85 11.03
C ARG A 52 10.57 -7.95 11.72
N ALA A 53 10.57 -7.95 13.06
CA ALA A 53 11.78 -8.11 13.87
C ALA A 53 12.49 -9.43 13.57
N GLU A 54 11.76 -10.55 13.52
CA GLU A 54 12.32 -11.86 13.18
C GLU A 54 12.96 -11.87 11.79
N ARG A 55 12.27 -11.36 10.77
CA ARG A 55 12.80 -11.31 9.40
C ARG A 55 14.06 -10.44 9.33
N ALA A 56 14.03 -9.26 9.95
CA ALA A 56 15.15 -8.35 9.99
C ALA A 56 16.36 -8.95 10.72
N ALA A 57 16.14 -9.61 11.86
CA ALA A 57 17.19 -10.29 12.62
C ALA A 57 17.87 -11.40 11.81
N ARG A 58 17.10 -12.25 11.12
CA ARG A 58 17.63 -13.34 10.28
C ARG A 58 18.51 -12.83 9.13
N ILE A 59 18.18 -11.66 8.57
CA ILE A 59 18.98 -11.05 7.51
C ILE A 59 20.23 -10.42 8.13
N ALA A 60 20.05 -9.54 9.13
CA ALA A 60 21.10 -8.70 9.68
C ALA A 60 22.17 -9.48 10.45
N LEU A 61 21.78 -10.47 11.24
CA LEU A 61 22.62 -11.09 12.26
C LEU A 61 22.97 -12.56 11.94
N PRO A 62 24.04 -13.11 12.54
CA PRO A 62 24.28 -14.56 12.58
C PRO A 62 23.12 -15.30 13.29
N PRO A 63 22.87 -16.58 12.99
CA PRO A 63 21.72 -17.33 13.52
C PRO A 63 21.59 -17.28 15.06
N GLU A 64 22.67 -17.52 15.80
CA GLU A 64 22.64 -17.50 17.27
C GLU A 64 22.28 -16.13 17.86
N GLN A 65 22.69 -15.05 17.19
CA GLN A 65 22.36 -13.69 17.62
C GLN A 65 20.94 -13.32 17.21
N ALA A 66 20.50 -13.76 16.03
CA ALA A 66 19.13 -13.57 15.57
C ALA A 66 18.11 -14.23 16.52
N GLU A 67 18.41 -15.45 16.99
CA GLU A 67 17.57 -16.15 17.98
C GLU A 67 17.50 -15.40 19.32
N ARG A 68 18.62 -14.86 19.80
CA ARG A 68 18.66 -14.08 21.05
C ARG A 68 17.83 -12.79 20.95
N GLU A 69 18.02 -12.02 19.87
CA GLU A 69 17.27 -10.78 19.63
C GLU A 69 15.78 -11.07 19.42
N GLN A 70 15.44 -12.16 18.72
CA GLN A 70 14.06 -12.60 18.57
C GLN A 70 13.43 -12.95 19.92
N ALA A 71 14.13 -13.71 20.76
CA ALA A 71 13.65 -14.07 22.10
C ALA A 71 13.47 -12.83 22.99
N GLU A 72 14.37 -11.85 22.89
CA GLU A 72 14.29 -10.59 23.63
C GLU A 72 13.07 -9.76 23.21
N ILE A 73 12.88 -9.54 21.90
CA ILE A 73 11.72 -8.79 21.38
C ILE A 73 10.42 -9.53 21.68
N SER A 74 10.38 -10.85 21.50
CA SER A 74 9.22 -11.68 21.88
C SER A 74 8.91 -11.56 23.38
N GLY A 75 9.94 -11.50 24.23
CA GLY A 75 9.82 -11.29 25.68
C GLY A 75 9.33 -9.89 26.08
N LEU A 76 9.51 -8.88 25.23
CA LEU A 76 8.89 -7.56 25.40
C LEU A 76 7.40 -7.58 24.99
N LEU A 77 7.08 -8.25 23.88
CA LEU A 77 5.75 -8.23 23.25
C LEU A 77 4.76 -9.23 23.85
N ARG A 78 5.20 -10.37 24.39
CA ARG A 78 4.32 -11.44 24.90
C ARG A 78 4.04 -11.35 26.41
N ARG A 79 4.29 -10.20 27.03
CA ARG A 79 3.97 -9.99 28.45
C ARG A 79 2.46 -9.88 28.62
N GLU A 80 1.96 -10.37 29.76
CA GLU A 80 0.53 -10.27 30.12
C GLU A 80 0.04 -8.81 30.11
N LEU A 81 0.93 -7.87 30.48
CA LEU A 81 0.72 -6.44 30.39
C LEU A 81 1.90 -5.79 29.67
N ILE A 82 1.68 -5.35 28.43
CA ILE A 82 2.67 -4.61 27.65
C ILE A 82 2.58 -3.14 28.05
N THR A 83 3.68 -2.57 28.55
CA THR A 83 3.75 -1.14 28.85
C THR A 83 4.11 -0.35 27.60
N TRP A 84 3.68 0.92 27.52
CA TRP A 84 4.07 1.83 26.43
C TRP A 84 5.59 1.96 26.26
N THR A 85 6.34 1.86 27.37
CA THR A 85 7.81 1.87 27.35
C THR A 85 8.39 0.61 26.71
N ALA A 86 7.88 -0.57 27.06
CA ALA A 86 8.32 -1.84 26.46
C ALA A 86 7.98 -1.90 24.96
N LEU A 87 6.82 -1.36 24.58
CA LEU A 87 6.41 -1.25 23.19
C LEU A 87 7.31 -0.30 22.40
N ARG A 88 7.63 0.87 22.96
CA ARG A 88 8.60 1.81 22.36
C ARG A 88 9.96 1.14 22.15
N GLU A 89 10.45 0.42 23.16
CA GLU A 89 11.72 -0.28 23.08
C GLU A 89 11.71 -1.35 21.97
N ALA A 90 10.64 -2.13 21.86
CA ALA A 90 10.48 -3.12 20.81
C ALA A 90 10.45 -2.50 19.41
N ILE A 91 9.79 -1.35 19.23
CA ILE A 91 9.77 -0.61 17.95
C ILE A 91 11.18 -0.17 17.57
N VAL A 92 11.89 0.52 18.46
CA VAL A 92 13.24 1.03 18.21
C VAL A 92 14.21 -0.11 17.87
N LYS A 93 14.13 -1.23 18.60
CA LYS A 93 14.94 -2.42 18.31
C LYS A 93 14.62 -2.99 16.93
N THR A 94 13.34 -3.11 16.59
CA THR A 94 12.90 -3.63 15.28
C THR A 94 13.41 -2.75 14.14
N GLU A 95 13.25 -1.42 14.23
CA GLU A 95 13.73 -0.47 13.22
C GLU A 95 15.25 -0.50 13.07
N SER A 96 15.98 -0.63 14.19
CA SER A 96 17.44 -0.81 14.18
C SER A 96 17.86 -2.08 13.43
N LEU A 97 17.17 -3.21 13.67
CA LEU A 97 17.42 -4.46 12.95
C LEU A 97 17.07 -4.33 11.46
N GLU A 98 15.97 -3.67 11.12
CA GLU A 98 15.57 -3.45 9.72
C GLU A 98 16.58 -2.60 8.95
N ASN A 99 17.11 -1.54 9.59
CA ASN A 99 18.17 -0.74 8.98
C ASN A 99 19.45 -1.55 8.75
N ARG A 100 19.87 -2.36 9.74
CA ARG A 100 21.02 -3.28 9.56
C ARG A 100 20.77 -4.32 8.47
N ALA A 101 19.56 -4.87 8.39
CA ALA A 101 19.18 -5.82 7.35
C ALA A 101 19.27 -5.19 5.97
N ARG A 102 18.78 -3.94 5.82
CA ARG A 102 18.90 -3.15 4.59
C ARG A 102 20.35 -2.92 4.20
N ASP A 103 21.20 -2.50 5.14
CA ASP A 103 22.62 -2.25 4.88
C ASP A 103 23.34 -3.51 4.42
N LYS A 104 23.06 -4.65 5.05
CA LYS A 104 23.65 -5.94 4.68
C LYS A 104 23.18 -6.44 3.31
N LEU A 105 21.90 -6.24 2.97
CA LEU A 105 21.39 -6.55 1.63
C LEU A 105 22.05 -5.65 0.56
N LEU A 106 22.26 -4.37 0.85
CA LEU A 106 22.99 -3.46 -0.04
C LEU A 106 24.45 -3.87 -0.22
N GLU A 107 25.11 -4.34 0.84
CA GLU A 107 26.47 -4.88 0.77
C GLU A 107 26.54 -6.15 -0.08
N GLN A 108 25.62 -7.09 0.12
CA GLN A 108 25.50 -8.30 -0.71
C GLN A 108 25.26 -7.96 -2.17
N TYR A 109 24.38 -7.00 -2.45
CA TYR A 109 24.10 -6.54 -3.81
C TYR A 109 25.33 -5.93 -4.49
N ARG A 110 26.10 -5.10 -3.76
CA ARG A 110 27.37 -4.53 -4.25
C ARG A 110 28.42 -5.62 -4.51
N ALA A 111 28.51 -6.62 -3.64
CA ALA A 111 29.45 -7.73 -3.78
C ALA A 111 29.17 -8.61 -5.02
N LEU A 112 27.90 -8.69 -5.44
CA LEU A 112 27.50 -9.41 -6.66
C LEU A 112 27.87 -8.69 -7.96
N GLY A 113 28.53 -7.52 -7.90
CA GLY A 113 29.02 -6.82 -9.08
C GLY A 113 27.91 -6.27 -9.97
N ILE A 114 26.67 -6.20 -9.46
CA ILE A 114 25.58 -5.51 -10.14
C ILE A 114 25.87 -4.00 -9.96
N ASN A 115 26.60 -3.44 -10.92
CA ASN A 115 26.93 -2.02 -10.93
C ASN A 115 25.64 -1.19 -10.78
N ASN A 116 25.64 -0.23 -9.86
CA ASN A 116 24.51 0.64 -9.52
C ASN A 116 23.94 1.48 -10.70
N GLU A 117 24.45 1.31 -11.93
CA GLU A 117 23.91 1.96 -13.12
C GLU A 117 22.56 1.37 -13.58
N GLU A 118 22.24 0.13 -13.19
CA GLU A 118 20.95 -0.50 -13.53
C GLU A 118 19.93 -0.51 -12.37
N MET A 119 20.26 0.07 -11.20
CA MET A 119 19.28 0.19 -10.12
C MET A 119 18.21 1.22 -10.50
N PRO A 120 16.90 0.88 -10.36
CA PRO A 120 15.83 1.84 -10.57
C PRO A 120 16.01 3.05 -9.63
N PRO A 121 15.77 4.28 -10.10
CA PRO A 121 16.12 5.52 -9.40
C PRO A 121 15.47 5.67 -8.00
N ASP A 122 14.45 4.88 -7.67
CA ASP A 122 13.70 4.94 -6.41
C ASP A 122 14.44 4.41 -5.17
N VAL A 123 15.56 3.71 -5.32
CA VAL A 123 16.35 3.22 -4.15
C VAL A 123 17.52 4.15 -3.82
N LYS A 124 17.65 5.29 -4.52
CA LYS A 124 18.59 6.34 -4.13
C LYS A 124 18.10 6.94 -2.82
N GLN A 125 18.74 6.56 -1.71
CA GLN A 125 18.46 7.05 -0.37
C GLN A 125 18.20 8.57 -0.38
N PRO A 126 17.28 9.09 0.45
CA PRO A 126 17.23 10.52 0.70
C PRO A 126 18.61 10.92 1.25
N ARG A 127 19.36 11.72 0.47
CA ARG A 127 20.56 12.37 0.96
C ARG A 127 20.17 13.07 2.26
N LYS A 128 20.70 12.59 3.40
CA LYS A 128 20.71 13.35 4.65
C LYS A 128 21.15 14.76 4.26
N ALA A 129 20.26 15.73 4.49
CA ALA A 129 20.60 17.13 4.34
C ALA A 129 21.84 17.37 5.20
N GLU A 130 22.99 17.57 4.55
CA GLU A 130 24.17 18.08 5.19
C GLU A 130 23.76 19.35 5.91
N THR A 131 23.91 19.32 7.23
CA THR A 131 23.66 20.46 8.10
C THR A 131 24.51 21.62 7.58
N PRO A 132 23.92 22.74 7.14
CA PRO A 132 24.70 23.86 6.65
C PRO A 132 25.58 24.36 7.79
N GLU A 133 26.88 24.25 7.57
CA GLU A 133 27.90 24.88 8.38
C GLU A 133 27.53 26.36 8.51
N ARG A 134 27.46 26.81 9.76
CA ARG A 134 27.07 28.15 10.18
C ARG A 134 28.10 29.16 9.65
N VAL A 135 27.90 29.63 8.42
CA VAL A 135 28.66 30.75 7.87
C VAL A 135 28.28 32.01 8.64
N GLU A 136 29.25 32.54 9.38
CA GLU A 136 29.18 33.82 10.05
C GLU A 136 28.80 34.93 9.07
N THR A 137 27.80 35.71 9.50
CA THR A 137 27.34 36.97 8.93
C THR A 137 28.48 37.95 8.65
N ALA A 138 28.81 38.14 7.37
CA ALA A 138 29.49 39.33 6.88
C ALA A 138 28.50 40.25 6.14
N ARG A 139 28.54 41.53 6.52
CA ARG A 139 27.66 42.64 6.14
C ARG A 139 27.49 42.86 4.63
N PRO A 140 26.38 43.51 4.22
CA PRO A 140 26.06 43.76 2.82
C PRO A 140 26.93 44.88 2.24
N ARG A 141 27.53 44.64 1.08
CA ARG A 141 28.06 45.69 0.20
C ARG A 141 27.13 45.82 -1.01
N GLU A 142 26.48 46.97 -1.08
CA GLU A 142 25.71 47.45 -2.21
C GLU A 142 26.59 47.73 -3.46
N PRO A 143 25.96 47.83 -4.65
CA PRO A 143 26.45 47.22 -5.88
C PRO A 143 27.31 48.17 -6.75
N LYS A 144 28.25 47.57 -7.48
CA LYS A 144 28.95 48.24 -8.58
C LYS A 144 28.12 48.07 -9.87
N PRO A 145 27.74 49.14 -10.58
CA PRO A 145 26.98 49.03 -11.82
C PRO A 145 27.86 48.47 -12.95
N THR A 146 27.49 47.31 -13.48
CA THR A 146 28.08 46.75 -14.70
C THR A 146 27.40 47.38 -15.92
N PRO A 147 28.16 47.93 -16.88
CA PRO A 147 27.59 48.55 -18.09
C PRO A 147 26.95 47.51 -19.01
N ALA A 148 25.82 47.91 -19.60
CA ALA A 148 25.01 47.12 -20.53
C ALA A 148 25.82 46.65 -21.76
N PRO A 149 25.61 45.41 -22.24
CA PRO A 149 26.12 44.98 -23.53
C PRO A 149 25.36 45.68 -24.67
N ILE A 150 26.14 46.33 -25.52
CA ILE A 150 25.76 47.01 -26.75
C ILE A 150 25.05 46.02 -27.69
N LEU A 151 23.77 46.28 -27.97
CA LEU A 151 23.01 45.67 -29.04
C LEU A 151 23.66 46.00 -30.39
N LYS A 152 24.14 44.98 -31.10
CA LYS A 152 24.44 45.09 -32.53
C LYS A 152 23.12 44.91 -33.31
N PRO A 153 22.81 45.80 -34.27
CA PRO A 153 21.63 45.63 -35.13
C PRO A 153 21.83 44.46 -36.10
N LEU A 154 20.84 43.58 -36.18
CA LEU A 154 20.69 42.58 -37.24
C LEU A 154 20.43 43.31 -38.58
N PRO A 155 21.09 42.92 -39.69
CA PRO A 155 20.73 43.40 -41.01
C PRO A 155 19.45 42.71 -41.50
N GLU A 156 18.51 43.54 -41.96
CA GLU A 156 17.39 43.17 -42.82
C GLU A 156 17.90 42.42 -44.05
N LEU A 157 17.39 41.21 -44.27
CA LEU A 157 17.60 40.47 -45.52
C LEU A 157 16.26 39.94 -46.02
N ALA A 158 15.73 40.71 -46.96
CA ALA A 158 15.07 40.29 -48.19
C ALA A 158 13.91 39.29 -48.08
N ALA A 159 12.71 39.85 -48.31
CA ALA A 159 11.60 39.18 -48.95
C ALA A 159 12.03 38.53 -50.29
N GLY A 160 11.63 37.28 -50.49
CA GLY A 160 11.74 36.54 -51.74
C GLY A 160 10.69 35.42 -51.79
N PRO A 161 10.20 35.05 -52.99
CA PRO A 161 8.78 34.73 -53.19
C PRO A 161 8.41 33.25 -53.05
N MET A 162 7.14 33.03 -52.72
CA MET A 162 6.42 31.76 -52.79
C MET A 162 6.43 31.16 -54.20
N PRO A 163 6.65 29.84 -54.36
CA PRO A 163 6.19 29.10 -55.52
C PRO A 163 4.82 28.46 -55.24
N ASN A 164 3.83 28.89 -56.02
CA ASN A 164 2.58 28.19 -56.26
C ASN A 164 2.86 26.78 -56.82
N THR A 165 2.37 25.75 -56.15
CA THR A 165 2.08 24.47 -56.79
C THR A 165 0.58 24.20 -56.71
N ALA A 166 -0.07 24.52 -57.82
CA ALA A 166 -1.38 24.03 -58.18
C ALA A 166 -1.35 22.49 -58.21
N GLY A 167 -2.21 21.88 -57.40
CA GLY A 167 -2.41 20.43 -57.29
C GLY A 167 -3.89 20.13 -57.31
N ASP A 168 -4.43 20.18 -58.52
CA ASP A 168 -5.81 19.96 -58.92
C ASP A 168 -6.30 18.54 -58.55
N LYS A 169 -7.25 18.42 -57.61
CA LYS A 169 -8.05 17.20 -57.41
C LYS A 169 -9.50 17.53 -57.06
N LYS A 170 -10.29 17.57 -58.13
CA LYS A 170 -11.65 17.02 -58.27
C LYS A 170 -12.63 17.27 -57.12
N ARG A 171 -13.43 18.32 -57.33
CA ARG A 171 -14.79 18.47 -56.81
C ARG A 171 -15.67 17.27 -57.21
N GLN A 172 -16.34 16.65 -56.24
CA GLN A 172 -17.58 15.93 -56.46
C GLN A 172 -18.77 16.87 -56.19
N PRO A 173 -19.88 16.73 -56.93
CA PRO A 173 -21.03 17.63 -56.86
C PRO A 173 -21.91 17.38 -55.62
N PRO A 174 -22.75 18.37 -55.22
CA PRO A 174 -23.67 18.23 -54.11
C PRO A 174 -24.94 17.50 -54.56
N GLU A 175 -25.22 16.32 -54.02
CA GLU A 175 -26.56 15.76 -54.06
C GLU A 175 -27.44 16.45 -53.02
N GLN A 176 -28.23 17.40 -53.52
CA GLN A 176 -29.52 17.73 -52.94
C GLN A 176 -30.50 16.64 -53.34
N PHE A 177 -31.18 15.99 -52.38
CA PHE A 177 -32.64 15.77 -52.39
C PHE A 177 -33.05 15.14 -51.04
N ALA A 178 -34.07 15.76 -50.44
CA ALA A 178 -34.74 15.45 -49.17
C ALA A 178 -35.52 14.10 -49.22
N PRO A 179 -36.21 13.59 -48.16
CA PRO A 179 -37.01 14.34 -47.19
C PRO A 179 -36.89 13.93 -45.71
N GLU A 180 -37.44 14.81 -44.89
CA GLU A 180 -37.75 14.66 -43.47
C GLU A 180 -38.26 13.25 -43.11
N ARG A 181 -37.50 12.54 -42.27
CA ARG A 181 -38.08 11.53 -41.39
C ARG A 181 -38.56 12.23 -40.13
N VAL A 182 -39.88 12.31 -40.01
CA VAL A 182 -40.61 12.50 -38.76
C VAL A 182 -40.09 11.42 -37.78
N VAL A 183 -39.27 11.83 -36.82
CA VAL A 183 -38.92 10.97 -35.69
C VAL A 183 -40.08 11.06 -34.71
N GLU A 184 -40.90 10.00 -34.69
CA GLU A 184 -41.85 9.76 -33.63
C GLU A 184 -41.15 9.83 -32.28
N LYS A 185 -41.69 10.72 -31.43
CA LYS A 185 -41.35 10.88 -30.02
C LYS A 185 -41.49 9.51 -29.32
N PRO A 186 -40.43 8.97 -28.69
CA PRO A 186 -40.56 7.76 -27.88
C PRO A 186 -41.61 8.00 -26.79
N ALA A 187 -42.59 7.11 -26.72
CA ALA A 187 -43.62 7.12 -25.70
C ALA A 187 -42.98 7.13 -24.30
N GLU A 188 -43.40 8.07 -23.46
CA GLU A 188 -43.12 8.07 -22.02
C GLU A 188 -43.62 6.75 -21.42
N PRO A 189 -42.78 6.01 -20.68
CA PRO A 189 -43.25 4.88 -19.90
C PRO A 189 -44.21 5.42 -18.83
N SER A 190 -45.45 4.97 -18.89
CA SER A 190 -46.48 5.28 -17.90
C SER A 190 -46.01 4.89 -16.50
N PRO A 191 -46.30 5.70 -15.46
CA PRO A 191 -46.04 5.31 -14.09
C PRO A 191 -46.90 4.08 -13.73
N PRO A 192 -46.35 3.10 -12.98
CA PRO A 192 -47.14 1.99 -12.49
C PRO A 192 -48.25 2.50 -11.56
N ARG A 193 -49.49 2.26 -11.99
CA ARG A 193 -50.71 2.37 -11.19
C ARG A 193 -50.61 1.50 -9.94
N GLU A 194 -50.95 2.12 -8.82
CA GLU A 194 -51.69 1.57 -7.68
C GLU A 194 -51.64 0.05 -7.44
N LEU A 195 -50.85 -0.34 -6.45
CA LEU A 195 -51.20 -1.43 -5.54
C LEU A 195 -51.45 -0.84 -4.14
N ALA A 196 -52.52 -0.04 -4.06
CA ALA A 196 -53.19 0.25 -2.81
C ALA A 196 -54.06 -0.97 -2.45
N ASP A 197 -53.50 -1.92 -1.71
CA ASP A 197 -54.24 -2.85 -0.82
C ASP A 197 -53.32 -3.89 -0.16
N ARG A 198 -52.34 -3.42 0.63
CA ARG A 198 -51.72 -4.28 1.65
C ARG A 198 -51.82 -3.62 3.02
N LYS A 199 -52.90 -4.03 3.69
CA LYS A 199 -53.17 -3.88 5.12
C LYS A 199 -51.91 -4.16 5.95
N PRO A 200 -51.49 -3.27 6.86
CA PRO A 200 -50.36 -3.53 7.74
C PRO A 200 -50.69 -4.69 8.70
N PRO A 201 -49.77 -5.64 8.94
CA PRO A 201 -49.93 -6.59 10.03
C PRO A 201 -49.83 -5.85 11.37
N ALA A 202 -50.82 -6.10 12.22
CA ALA A 202 -50.95 -5.50 13.54
C ALA A 202 -49.69 -5.70 14.42
N PRO A 203 -49.38 -4.74 15.32
CA PRO A 203 -48.34 -4.92 16.32
C PRO A 203 -48.72 -6.07 17.26
N ARG A 204 -47.87 -7.11 17.31
CA ARG A 204 -47.98 -8.17 18.31
C ARG A 204 -47.80 -7.54 19.69
N GLN A 205 -48.90 -7.47 20.43
CA GLN A 205 -48.93 -7.16 21.85
C GLN A 205 -48.02 -8.13 22.59
N ARG A 206 -46.98 -7.59 23.24
CA ARG A 206 -46.29 -8.27 24.34
C ARG A 206 -47.28 -8.33 25.51
N GLY A 207 -47.87 -9.50 25.72
CA GLY A 207 -48.53 -9.81 26.98
C GLY A 207 -47.48 -9.95 28.10
N PRO A 208 -47.81 -9.54 29.34
CA PRO A 208 -46.94 -9.70 30.49
C PRO A 208 -47.12 -11.10 31.06
N PHE A 209 -46.13 -11.98 30.87
CA PHE A 209 -46.02 -13.16 31.72
C PHE A 209 -45.21 -12.80 32.95
N GLY A 210 -45.94 -12.35 33.97
CA GLY A 210 -45.54 -12.60 35.34
C GLY A 210 -45.85 -14.05 35.66
N VAL A 211 -44.85 -14.79 36.12
CA VAL A 211 -45.04 -15.85 37.12
C VAL A 211 -43.85 -15.76 38.08
N PRO A 212 -44.09 -15.70 39.40
CA PRO A 212 -43.07 -15.61 40.45
C PRO A 212 -42.63 -17.00 40.95
N MET A 213 -41.63 -16.98 41.84
CA MET A 213 -41.20 -18.06 42.75
C MET A 213 -40.43 -19.23 42.10
N GLU A 214 -39.45 -19.88 42.70
CA GLU A 214 -38.78 -19.81 43.99
C GLU A 214 -37.55 -20.74 43.89
N THR A 215 -36.48 -20.40 44.63
CA THR A 215 -35.53 -21.31 45.31
C THR A 215 -35.16 -22.67 44.68
N ARG A 216 -33.89 -22.82 44.27
CA ARG A 216 -33.03 -23.92 44.75
C ARG A 216 -31.55 -23.60 44.54
N VAL A 217 -30.85 -23.37 45.65
CA VAL A 217 -29.38 -23.36 45.73
C VAL A 217 -28.93 -24.83 45.68
N GLU A 218 -28.23 -25.22 44.61
CA GLU A 218 -27.45 -26.47 44.58
C GLU A 218 -25.97 -26.16 44.85
N PRO A 219 -25.27 -26.97 45.67
CA PRO A 219 -23.87 -26.75 46.01
C PRO A 219 -22.93 -27.16 44.85
N PRO A 220 -21.73 -26.55 44.74
CA PRO A 220 -20.79 -26.86 43.68
C PRO A 220 -20.16 -28.24 43.87
N THR A 221 -20.43 -29.13 42.91
CA THR A 221 -19.75 -30.41 42.73
C THR A 221 -18.26 -30.19 42.47
N ARG A 222 -17.41 -30.72 43.36
CA ARG A 222 -15.96 -30.86 43.19
C ARG A 222 -15.65 -31.53 41.85
N ILE A 223 -15.14 -30.76 40.88
CA ILE A 223 -14.54 -31.30 39.67
C ILE A 223 -13.17 -31.87 40.05
N ARG A 224 -13.10 -33.20 40.06
CA ARG A 224 -11.90 -34.01 40.24
C ARG A 224 -11.14 -33.98 38.90
N PRO A 225 -9.88 -33.49 38.82
CA PRO A 225 -9.11 -33.60 37.58
C PRO A 225 -8.77 -35.07 37.36
N GLN A 226 -9.42 -35.68 36.37
CA GLN A 226 -9.01 -36.99 35.88
C GLN A 226 -7.67 -36.83 35.17
N SER A 227 -6.64 -37.29 35.87
CA SER A 227 -5.34 -37.64 35.30
C SER A 227 -5.58 -38.81 34.33
N GLY A 228 -5.65 -38.50 33.04
CA GLY A 228 -5.89 -39.45 31.96
C GLY A 228 -4.88 -39.25 30.85
N ALA A 229 -3.83 -40.09 30.87
CA ALA A 229 -3.01 -40.53 29.76
C ALA A 229 -2.77 -39.54 28.60
N VAL A 230 -1.62 -38.85 28.67
CA VAL A 230 -0.97 -38.27 27.50
C VAL A 230 -0.55 -39.41 26.58
N ALA A 231 -1.33 -39.65 25.53
CA ALA A 231 -0.91 -40.50 24.42
C ALA A 231 0.35 -39.86 23.77
N PRO A 232 1.34 -40.67 23.35
CA PRO A 232 2.48 -40.16 22.62
C PRO A 232 1.99 -39.58 21.28
N ARG A 233 2.18 -38.27 21.09
CA ARG A 233 1.98 -37.61 19.80
C ARG A 233 3.08 -38.07 18.85
N ASP A 234 2.90 -39.23 18.24
CA ASP A 234 3.51 -39.56 16.96
C ASP A 234 2.78 -38.76 15.86
N MET A 235 2.98 -37.44 15.84
CA MET A 235 2.72 -36.68 14.62
C MET A 235 4.00 -36.72 13.77
N PRO A 236 3.95 -37.29 12.56
CA PRO A 236 5.06 -37.15 11.62
C PRO A 236 5.32 -35.66 11.35
N PRO A 237 6.56 -35.28 11.01
CA PRO A 237 6.91 -33.88 10.77
C PRO A 237 6.04 -33.26 9.66
N GLY A 238 5.15 -32.36 10.08
CA GLY A 238 4.99 -31.06 9.42
C GLY A 238 4.15 -30.99 8.14
N THR A 239 3.08 -31.78 7.96
CA THR A 239 2.08 -31.43 6.95
C THR A 239 1.30 -30.20 7.42
N VAL A 240 1.68 -29.01 6.94
CA VAL A 240 0.92 -27.79 7.16
C VAL A 240 -0.47 -27.99 6.55
N LYS A 241 -1.49 -28.13 7.40
CA LYS A 241 -2.88 -28.21 6.95
C LYS A 241 -3.35 -26.79 6.63
N ILE A 242 -3.61 -26.52 5.35
CA ILE A 242 -4.22 -25.27 4.92
C ILE A 242 -5.70 -25.31 5.26
N ASN A 243 -6.19 -24.32 5.98
CA ASN A 243 -7.60 -24.20 6.30
C ASN A 243 -8.37 -23.66 5.07
N ALA A 244 -9.12 -24.53 4.39
CA ALA A 244 -9.88 -24.18 3.19
C ALA A 244 -10.94 -23.09 3.45
N ASP A 245 -11.56 -23.07 4.64
CA ASP A 245 -12.56 -22.05 4.99
C ASP A 245 -11.92 -20.68 5.13
N GLU A 246 -10.76 -20.61 5.79
CA GLU A 246 -9.99 -19.36 5.90
C GLU A 246 -9.51 -18.88 4.53
N LEU A 247 -9.01 -19.79 3.68
CA LEU A 247 -8.59 -19.46 2.33
C LEU A 247 -9.77 -18.92 1.51
N SER A 248 -10.96 -19.52 1.64
CA SER A 248 -12.17 -19.08 0.95
C SER A 248 -12.55 -17.63 1.28
N VAL A 249 -12.46 -17.25 2.56
CA VAL A 249 -12.73 -15.88 3.03
C VAL A 249 -11.68 -14.92 2.48
N ARG A 250 -10.40 -15.30 2.48
CA ARG A 250 -9.31 -14.47 1.94
C ARG A 250 -9.44 -14.25 0.43
N VAL A 251 -9.80 -15.28 -0.32
CA VAL A 251 -10.06 -15.19 -1.76
C VAL A 251 -11.27 -14.29 -2.04
N ALA A 252 -12.37 -14.48 -1.31
CA ALA A 252 -13.55 -13.63 -1.44
C ALA A 252 -13.22 -12.15 -1.17
N GLY A 253 -12.44 -11.87 -0.12
CA GLY A 253 -11.98 -10.52 0.18
C GLY A 253 -11.07 -9.93 -0.90
N CYS A 254 -10.20 -10.74 -1.51
CA CYS A 254 -9.36 -10.30 -2.63
C CYS A 254 -10.19 -9.94 -3.87
N ASN A 255 -11.15 -10.78 -4.23
CA ASN A 255 -12.05 -10.52 -5.37
C ASN A 255 -12.91 -9.27 -5.13
N MET A 256 -13.44 -9.08 -3.92
CA MET A 256 -14.17 -7.86 -3.56
C MET A 256 -13.29 -6.61 -3.70
N ALA A 257 -12.02 -6.69 -3.33
CA ALA A 257 -11.10 -5.56 -3.47
C ALA A 257 -10.78 -5.24 -4.93
N PHE A 258 -10.68 -6.23 -5.82
CA PHE A 258 -10.57 -5.97 -7.26
C PHE A 258 -11.82 -5.27 -7.81
N ARG A 259 -13.02 -5.73 -7.46
CA ARG A 259 -14.26 -5.08 -7.89
C ARG A 259 -14.40 -3.65 -7.36
N ALA A 260 -13.94 -3.40 -6.13
CA ALA A 260 -13.89 -2.05 -5.58
C ALA A 260 -12.93 -1.15 -6.38
N LEU A 261 -11.75 -1.66 -6.73
CA LEU A 261 -10.80 -0.95 -7.59
C LEU A 261 -11.40 -0.64 -8.97
N GLU A 262 -12.10 -1.60 -9.59
CA GLU A 262 -12.79 -1.39 -10.86
C GLU A 262 -13.89 -0.32 -10.75
N SER A 263 -14.65 -0.33 -9.66
CA SER A 263 -15.65 0.71 -9.38
C SER A 263 -15.02 2.09 -9.23
N GLU A 264 -13.88 2.21 -8.54
CA GLU A 264 -13.13 3.47 -8.42
C GLU A 264 -12.62 3.95 -9.80
N LEU A 265 -12.24 3.02 -10.68
CA LEU A 265 -11.76 3.33 -12.04
C LEU A 265 -12.90 3.72 -12.99
N ASP A 266 -14.13 3.30 -12.73
CA ASP A 266 -15.31 3.67 -13.50
C ASP A 266 -15.90 5.04 -13.11
N GLU A 267 -15.43 5.64 -12.01
CA GLU A 267 -15.86 6.98 -11.60
C GLU A 267 -15.59 8.03 -12.70
N ASP A 268 -16.54 8.95 -12.83
CA ASP A 268 -16.38 10.11 -13.70
C ASP A 268 -15.38 11.12 -13.11
N GLY A 269 -14.94 12.06 -13.96
CA GLY A 269 -14.10 13.18 -13.57
C GLY A 269 -12.80 13.27 -14.36
N GLN A 270 -12.03 14.31 -14.04
CA GLN A 270 -10.71 14.47 -14.62
C GLN A 270 -9.74 13.44 -14.03
N TRP A 271 -8.90 12.90 -14.90
CA TRP A 271 -7.88 11.92 -14.56
C TRP A 271 -6.51 12.56 -14.76
N ASP A 272 -5.72 12.54 -13.70
CA ASP A 272 -4.33 13.01 -13.66
C ASP A 272 -3.44 11.93 -13.03
N ALA A 273 -2.13 12.15 -13.04
CA ALA A 273 -1.16 11.24 -12.45
C ALA A 273 -1.41 11.03 -10.95
N GLN A 274 -1.82 12.09 -10.24
CA GLN A 274 -2.03 12.06 -8.80
C GLN A 274 -3.19 11.13 -8.39
N ARG A 275 -4.28 11.10 -9.17
CA ARG A 275 -5.41 10.18 -8.96
C ARG A 275 -5.08 8.76 -9.41
N ILE A 276 -4.35 8.60 -10.51
CA ILE A 276 -4.03 7.28 -11.09
C ILE A 276 -3.01 6.52 -10.25
N GLU A 277 -1.97 7.19 -9.74
CA GLU A 277 -0.86 6.56 -9.01
C GLU A 277 -1.29 5.67 -7.84
N PRO A 278 -2.14 6.10 -6.88
CA PRO A 278 -2.56 5.24 -5.78
C PRO A 278 -3.42 4.05 -6.25
N LEU A 279 -4.15 4.18 -7.36
CA LEU A 279 -4.94 3.08 -7.92
C LEU A 279 -4.03 2.02 -8.56
N LEU A 280 -2.94 2.44 -9.20
CA LEU A 280 -1.92 1.53 -9.71
C LEU A 280 -1.20 0.81 -8.56
N GLU A 281 -0.84 1.51 -7.48
CA GLU A 281 -0.24 0.90 -6.29
C GLU A 281 -1.19 -0.14 -5.66
N LYS A 282 -2.48 0.18 -5.54
CA LYS A 282 -3.51 -0.79 -5.11
C LYS A 282 -3.54 -2.01 -6.02
N LEU A 283 -3.50 -1.84 -7.34
CA LEU A 283 -3.47 -2.96 -8.31
C LEU A 283 -2.24 -3.86 -8.10
N GLU A 284 -1.06 -3.27 -7.92
CA GLU A 284 0.20 -4.00 -7.69
C GLU A 284 0.11 -4.86 -6.42
N ILE A 285 -0.36 -4.28 -5.30
CA ILE A 285 -0.55 -4.99 -4.02
C ILE A 285 -1.57 -6.13 -4.17
N LEU A 286 -2.71 -5.88 -4.82
CA LEU A 286 -3.73 -6.90 -5.04
C LEU A 286 -3.25 -8.02 -5.95
N SER A 287 -2.43 -7.72 -6.95
CA SER A 287 -1.84 -8.73 -7.84
C SER A 287 -0.91 -9.67 -7.09
N VAL A 288 -0.03 -9.14 -6.23
CA VAL A 288 0.85 -9.96 -5.37
C VAL A 288 0.01 -10.85 -4.45
N ARG A 289 -0.97 -10.26 -3.75
CA ARG A 289 -1.86 -11.01 -2.85
C ARG A 289 -2.63 -12.10 -3.58
N ARG A 290 -3.10 -11.84 -4.80
CA ARG A 290 -3.79 -12.83 -5.64
C ARG A 290 -2.87 -14.00 -5.97
N ASN A 291 -1.63 -13.74 -6.34
CA ASN A 291 -0.65 -14.79 -6.66
C ASN A 291 -0.32 -15.64 -5.43
N ASP A 292 -0.13 -15.02 -4.26
CA ASP A 292 0.06 -15.75 -3.00
C ASP A 292 -1.13 -16.68 -2.70
N LEU A 293 -2.36 -16.18 -2.86
CA LEU A 293 -3.57 -16.97 -2.63
C LEU A 293 -3.76 -18.11 -3.64
N GLU A 294 -3.31 -17.93 -4.89
CA GLU A 294 -3.32 -19.02 -5.88
C GLU A 294 -2.35 -20.13 -5.45
N LEU A 295 -1.15 -19.80 -4.98
CA LEU A 295 -0.20 -20.79 -4.46
C LEU A 295 -0.79 -21.61 -3.31
N TYR A 296 -1.50 -20.97 -2.37
CA TYR A 296 -2.19 -21.70 -1.29
C TYR A 296 -3.34 -22.56 -1.80
N ARG A 297 -4.04 -22.12 -2.85
CA ARG A 297 -5.14 -22.87 -3.46
C ARG A 297 -4.63 -24.10 -4.20
N ASP A 298 -3.50 -24.01 -4.89
CA ASP A 298 -2.88 -25.13 -5.62
C ASP A 298 -2.39 -26.24 -4.70
N LEU A 299 -2.12 -25.94 -3.43
CA LEU A 299 -1.76 -26.92 -2.40
C LEU A 299 -2.97 -27.69 -1.83
N LEU A 300 -4.19 -27.27 -2.12
CA LEU A 300 -5.41 -27.98 -1.72
C LEU A 300 -5.71 -29.14 -2.68
N SER A 301 -6.39 -30.17 -2.17
CA SER A 301 -6.93 -31.24 -3.02
C SER A 301 -8.03 -30.70 -3.96
N ASP A 302 -8.27 -31.34 -5.10
CA ASP A 302 -9.31 -30.93 -6.06
C ASP A 302 -10.70 -30.75 -5.41
N GLY A 303 -11.02 -31.63 -4.46
CA GLY A 303 -12.26 -31.57 -3.68
C GLY A 303 -12.36 -30.34 -2.77
N GLU A 304 -11.25 -29.84 -2.25
CA GLU A 304 -11.19 -28.61 -1.46
C GLU A 304 -11.08 -27.37 -2.34
N GLN A 305 -10.33 -27.44 -3.45
CA GLN A 305 -10.24 -26.36 -4.42
C GLN A 305 -11.61 -25.97 -4.97
N SER A 306 -12.52 -26.94 -5.16
CA SER A 306 -13.90 -26.68 -5.60
C SER A 306 -14.75 -25.90 -4.59
N LYS A 307 -14.38 -25.91 -3.30
CA LYS A 307 -15.05 -25.15 -2.23
C LYS A 307 -14.54 -23.72 -2.14
N VAL A 308 -13.35 -23.45 -2.66
CA VAL A 308 -12.74 -22.12 -2.70
C VAL A 308 -13.10 -21.46 -4.03
N ALA A 309 -13.64 -20.24 -3.97
CA ALA A 309 -13.97 -19.48 -5.18
C ALA A 309 -12.72 -19.30 -6.06
N LYS A 310 -12.91 -19.18 -7.38
CA LYS A 310 -11.81 -18.89 -8.28
C LYS A 310 -11.32 -17.45 -8.06
N LEU A 311 -10.01 -17.24 -8.06
CA LEU A 311 -9.43 -15.90 -7.99
C LEU A 311 -9.74 -15.15 -9.29
N GLU A 312 -10.22 -13.92 -9.16
CA GLU A 312 -10.46 -13.03 -10.29
C GLU A 312 -9.13 -12.56 -10.89
N THR A 313 -9.12 -12.31 -12.20
CA THR A 313 -7.91 -11.84 -12.90
C THR A 313 -7.86 -10.32 -12.91
N PRO A 314 -6.70 -9.69 -12.71
CA PRO A 314 -6.54 -8.23 -12.73
C PRO A 314 -6.69 -7.59 -14.12
N LYS A 315 -7.04 -8.37 -15.17
CA LYS A 315 -7.02 -7.93 -16.57
C LYS A 315 -7.95 -6.74 -16.84
N SER A 316 -9.13 -6.75 -16.24
CA SER A 316 -10.13 -5.69 -16.42
C SER A 316 -9.65 -4.38 -15.78
N ALA A 317 -9.30 -4.39 -14.48
CA ALA A 317 -8.68 -3.25 -13.80
C ALA A 317 -7.41 -2.73 -14.50
N THR A 318 -6.53 -3.62 -14.99
CA THR A 318 -5.34 -3.25 -15.77
C THR A 318 -5.70 -2.51 -17.05
N SER A 319 -6.72 -3.00 -17.78
CA SER A 319 -7.20 -2.36 -19.01
C SER A 319 -7.84 -1.00 -18.74
N GLN A 320 -8.62 -0.88 -17.67
CA GLN A 320 -9.24 0.38 -17.25
C GLN A 320 -8.18 1.42 -16.85
N LEU A 321 -7.18 1.04 -16.05
CA LEU A 321 -6.04 1.91 -15.71
C LEU A 321 -5.28 2.37 -16.96
N GLY A 322 -5.04 1.46 -17.92
CA GLY A 322 -4.41 1.82 -19.19
C GLY A 322 -5.22 2.86 -19.97
N LYS A 323 -6.56 2.70 -20.01
CA LYS A 323 -7.47 3.68 -20.60
C LYS A 323 -7.41 5.03 -19.87
N ARG A 324 -7.44 5.05 -18.54
CA ARG A 324 -7.36 6.30 -17.74
C ARG A 324 -6.03 7.03 -17.92
N ILE A 325 -4.90 6.31 -17.97
CA ILE A 325 -3.59 6.90 -18.26
C ILE A 325 -3.58 7.53 -19.66
N PHE A 326 -4.16 6.86 -20.65
CA PHE A 326 -4.27 7.41 -22.01
C PHE A 326 -5.13 8.68 -22.04
N GLU A 327 -6.30 8.67 -21.37
CA GLU A 327 -7.17 9.84 -21.23
C GLU A 327 -6.45 11.02 -20.55
N ALA A 328 -5.76 10.76 -19.43
CA ALA A 328 -4.98 11.75 -18.70
C ALA A 328 -3.87 12.36 -19.58
N ARG A 329 -3.15 11.56 -20.36
CA ARG A 329 -2.13 12.05 -21.29
C ARG A 329 -2.70 12.93 -22.39
N ARG A 330 -3.85 12.53 -22.94
CA ARG A 330 -4.54 13.30 -23.97
C ARG A 330 -4.99 14.66 -23.41
N SER A 331 -5.50 14.67 -22.18
CA SER A 331 -5.86 15.90 -21.46
C SER A 331 -4.63 16.79 -21.21
N ALA A 332 -3.54 16.22 -20.70
CA ALA A 332 -2.29 16.94 -20.44
C ALA A 332 -1.64 17.52 -21.71
N ALA A 333 -1.77 16.84 -22.85
CA ALA A 333 -1.29 17.33 -24.14
C ALA A 333 -2.22 18.37 -24.80
N SER A 334 -3.42 18.60 -24.24
CA SER A 334 -4.38 19.55 -24.78
C SER A 334 -3.89 21.00 -24.62
N PRO A 335 -4.23 21.92 -25.56
CA PRO A 335 -4.06 23.35 -25.36
C PRO A 335 -4.76 23.87 -24.10
N GLU A 336 -5.84 23.20 -23.68
CA GLU A 336 -6.67 23.53 -22.52
C GLU A 336 -6.08 23.06 -21.17
N PHE A 337 -4.86 22.54 -21.15
CA PHE A 337 -4.23 22.12 -19.90
C PHE A 337 -4.11 23.29 -18.91
N GLU A 338 -4.69 23.10 -17.73
CA GLU A 338 -4.64 24.07 -16.63
C GLU A 338 -3.28 23.98 -15.93
N GLY A 339 -2.32 24.79 -16.38
CA GLY A 339 -1.01 24.87 -15.75
C GLY A 339 0.06 25.50 -16.63
N THR A 340 1.26 25.62 -16.08
CA THR A 340 2.46 26.04 -16.80
C THR A 340 2.96 24.92 -17.74
N GLU A 341 3.70 25.30 -18.78
CA GLU A 341 4.35 24.33 -19.68
C GLU A 341 5.32 23.39 -18.93
N THR A 342 5.92 23.86 -17.83
CA THR A 342 6.75 23.04 -16.94
C THR A 342 5.95 21.98 -16.19
N GLU A 343 4.78 22.35 -15.63
CA GLU A 343 3.87 21.41 -14.97
C GLU A 343 3.32 20.39 -15.97
N ARG A 344 2.95 20.85 -17.18
CA ARG A 344 2.51 19.97 -18.28
C ARG A 344 3.55 18.89 -18.59
N ARG A 345 4.83 19.26 -18.71
CA ARG A 345 5.91 18.30 -18.98
C ARG A 345 6.13 17.35 -17.82
N ALA A 346 6.07 17.84 -16.59
CA ALA A 346 6.20 16.99 -15.40
C ALA A 346 5.06 15.97 -15.34
N GLU A 347 3.83 16.39 -15.63
CA GLU A 347 2.64 15.56 -15.65
C GLU A 347 2.74 14.46 -16.72
N LEU A 348 3.10 14.82 -17.96
CA LEU A 348 3.33 13.84 -19.03
C LEU A 348 4.44 12.84 -18.66
N GLY A 349 5.52 13.30 -18.02
CA GLY A 349 6.60 12.44 -17.54
C GLY A 349 6.13 11.44 -16.49
N ARG A 350 5.30 11.87 -15.52
CA ARG A 350 4.69 10.98 -14.52
C ARG A 350 3.78 9.95 -15.16
N LEU A 351 2.91 10.37 -16.08
CA LEU A 351 2.02 9.47 -16.81
C LEU A 351 2.81 8.47 -17.70
N GLU A 352 3.98 8.85 -18.21
CA GLU A 352 4.90 7.91 -18.88
C GLU A 352 5.39 6.82 -17.95
N MET A 353 5.91 7.21 -16.80
CA MET A 353 6.36 6.29 -15.76
C MET A 353 5.25 5.34 -15.30
N LEU A 354 4.04 5.85 -15.04
CA LEU A 354 2.90 5.04 -14.61
C LEU A 354 2.50 3.99 -15.66
N SER A 355 2.56 4.31 -16.95
CA SER A 355 2.29 3.32 -18.01
C SER A 355 3.36 2.23 -18.09
N ARG A 356 4.63 2.55 -17.86
CA ARG A 356 5.70 1.54 -17.81
C ARG A 356 5.53 0.62 -16.60
N ARG A 357 5.16 1.18 -15.45
CA ARG A 357 4.81 0.40 -14.24
C ARG A 357 3.62 -0.52 -14.48
N LEU A 358 2.54 -0.01 -15.07
CA LEU A 358 1.37 -0.81 -15.44
C LEU A 358 1.74 -1.95 -16.40
N ALA A 359 2.57 -1.69 -17.42
CA ALA A 359 3.03 -2.72 -18.35
C ALA A 359 3.86 -3.80 -17.65
N LYS A 360 4.72 -3.42 -16.70
CA LYS A 360 5.48 -4.36 -15.87
C LYS A 360 4.55 -5.22 -15.02
N ALA A 361 3.63 -4.62 -14.27
CA ALA A 361 2.65 -5.33 -13.45
C ALA A 361 1.74 -6.27 -14.30
N ALA A 362 1.38 -5.86 -15.50
CA ALA A 362 0.62 -6.70 -16.44
C ALA A 362 1.45 -7.89 -16.97
N GLY A 363 2.75 -7.70 -17.20
CA GLY A 363 3.68 -8.74 -17.64
C GLY A 363 3.88 -9.82 -16.57
N GLU A 364 4.15 -9.41 -15.34
CA GLU A 364 4.34 -10.33 -14.19
C GLU A 364 3.09 -11.21 -13.96
N ASN A 365 1.90 -10.68 -14.21
CA ASN A 365 0.64 -11.43 -14.11
C ASN A 365 0.43 -12.43 -15.26
N LYS A 366 1.08 -12.26 -16.41
CA LYS A 366 0.98 -13.19 -17.54
C LYS A 366 1.83 -14.44 -17.32
N ASP A 367 3.01 -14.26 -16.73
CA ASP A 367 3.93 -15.36 -16.44
C ASP A 367 3.43 -16.26 -15.32
N ALA A 368 2.59 -15.74 -14.41
CA ALA A 368 1.93 -16.53 -13.37
C ALA A 368 0.68 -17.31 -13.86
N ALA A 369 0.23 -17.11 -15.11
CA ALA A 369 -0.97 -17.73 -15.66
C ALA A 369 -0.69 -18.85 -16.68
N ASN A 370 0.57 -19.01 -17.08
CA ASN A 370 1.06 -20.12 -17.90
C ASN A 370 1.84 -21.10 -17.02
#